data_AF-A0A7C2QMA7-F1
#
_entry.id   AF-A0A7C2QMA7-F1
#
_cell.length_a   1.000
_cell.length_b   1.000
_cell.length_c   1.000
_cell.angle_alpha   90.00
_cell.angle_beta   90.00
_cell.angle_gamma   90.00
#
_symmetry.space_group_name_H-M   'P 1'
#
loop_
_entity.id
_entity.type
_entity.pdbx_description
1 polymer ?
#
loop_
_entity_poly.entity_id
_entity_poly.type
_entity_poly.pdbx_seq_one_letter_code
_entity_poly.pdbx_strand_id
1 'polypeptide(L)'
;MNSASWSEEKIWGFIAWLIPLVGGILVLVLKPDYRYARHWAYLSVSFFVVAIIASIVAYILSLIPFINILGLALGALFGVLLLVVWILGILKSLENVYWTPPIIYDLARRLGL
;
A
#
# COMPACT_ATOMS: atom_id res chain seq x y z
N MET A 1 20.31 0.25 -18.84
CA MET A 1 19.08 1.08 -18.71
C MET A 1 19.49 2.53 -18.69
N ASN A 2 18.91 3.35 -19.56
CA ASN A 2 19.26 4.77 -19.68
C ASN A 2 18.51 5.58 -18.61
N SER A 3 19.01 6.75 -18.21
CA SER A 3 18.44 7.60 -17.15
C SER A 3 16.95 7.94 -17.36
N ALA A 4 16.50 8.02 -18.61
CA ALA A 4 15.10 8.24 -18.96
C ALA A 4 14.16 7.11 -18.49
N SER A 5 14.57 5.84 -18.67
CA SER A 5 13.76 4.68 -18.25
C SER A 5 13.54 4.64 -16.74
N TRP A 6 14.56 4.99 -15.96
CA TRP A 6 14.47 5.08 -14.51
C TRP A 6 13.51 6.19 -14.04
N SER A 7 13.51 7.34 -14.71
CA SER A 7 12.56 8.42 -14.42
C SER A 7 11.12 7.98 -14.68
N GLU A 8 10.88 7.28 -15.78
CA GLU A 8 9.55 6.78 -16.13
C GLU A 8 9.07 5.73 -15.12
N GLU A 9 9.93 4.78 -14.72
CA GLU A 9 9.60 3.77 -13.71
C GLU A 9 9.18 4.39 -12.37
N LYS A 10 9.80 5.50 -11.95
CA LYS A 10 9.39 6.23 -10.74
C LYS A 10 7.99 6.82 -10.87
N ILE A 11 7.70 7.45 -12.00
CA ILE A 11 6.40 8.09 -12.22
C ILE A 11 5.30 7.04 -12.18
N TRP A 12 5.53 5.86 -12.77
CA TRP A 12 4.60 4.75 -12.68
C TRP A 12 4.47 4.18 -11.26
N GLY A 13 5.56 4.08 -10.51
CA GLY A 13 5.52 3.73 -9.08
C GLY A 13 4.73 4.74 -8.24
N PHE A 14 4.82 6.03 -8.55
CA PHE A 14 4.05 7.09 -7.91
C PHE A 14 2.57 7.03 -8.28
N ILE A 15 2.25 6.84 -9.56
CA ILE A 15 0.87 6.64 -10.04
C ILE A 15 0.23 5.45 -9.32
N ALA A 16 1.01 4.39 -9.06
CA ALA A 16 0.54 3.23 -8.32
C ALA A 16 -0.01 3.58 -6.93
N TRP A 17 0.60 4.55 -6.23
CA TRP A 17 0.20 4.99 -4.89
C TRP A 17 -0.78 6.15 -4.88
N LEU A 18 -0.68 7.05 -5.88
CA LEU A 18 -1.53 8.23 -5.99
C LEU A 18 -2.98 7.85 -6.28
N ILE A 19 -3.20 6.91 -7.19
CA ILE A 19 -4.52 6.40 -7.51
C ILE A 19 -4.71 5.11 -6.70
N PRO A 20 -5.55 5.10 -5.65
CA PRO A 20 -5.79 3.92 -4.84
C PRO A 20 -6.21 2.73 -5.69
N LEU A 21 -5.84 1.50 -5.30
CA LEU A 21 -6.17 0.20 -5.93
C LEU A 21 -5.99 0.13 -7.47
N VAL A 22 -6.77 0.90 -8.22
CA VAL A 22 -6.72 1.15 -9.67
C VAL A 22 -5.33 1.55 -10.14
N GLY A 23 -4.62 2.46 -9.46
CA GLY A 23 -3.28 2.89 -9.89
C GLY A 23 -2.29 1.74 -9.94
N GLY A 24 -2.30 0.89 -8.91
CA GLY A 24 -1.47 -0.31 -8.88
C GLY A 24 -1.86 -1.30 -9.98
N ILE A 25 -3.16 -1.54 -10.20
CA ILE A 25 -3.64 -2.42 -11.28
C ILE A 25 -3.21 -1.89 -12.66
N LEU A 26 -3.35 -0.58 -12.90
CA LEU A 26 -2.95 0.06 -14.16
C LEU A 26 -1.46 -0.17 -14.44
N VAL A 27 -0.60 -0.04 -13.43
CA VAL A 27 0.85 -0.25 -13.59
C VAL A 27 1.15 -1.71 -13.90
N LEU A 28 0.47 -2.66 -13.24
CA LEU A 28 0.65 -4.10 -13.49
C LEU A 28 0.22 -4.49 -14.93
N VAL A 29 -0.80 -3.84 -15.48
CA VAL A 29 -1.32 -4.14 -16.83
C VAL A 29 -0.55 -3.39 -17.92
N LEU A 30 -0.28 -2.09 -17.74
CA LEU A 30 0.28 -1.23 -18.78
C LEU A 30 1.80 -1.26 -18.84
N LYS A 31 2.47 -1.50 -17.71
CA LYS A 31 3.95 -1.48 -17.60
C LYS A 31 4.49 -2.70 -16.85
N PRO A 32 4.19 -3.94 -17.28
CA PRO A 32 4.62 -5.17 -16.60
C PRO A 32 6.15 -5.38 -16.58
N ASP A 33 6.87 -4.80 -17.54
CA ASP A 33 8.33 -4.95 -17.69
C ASP A 33 9.14 -4.08 -16.71
N TYR A 34 8.52 -3.04 -16.16
CA TYR A 34 9.16 -2.10 -15.24
C TYR A 34 9.25 -2.68 -13.84
N ARG A 35 10.43 -3.24 -13.51
CA ARG A 35 10.65 -3.94 -12.24
C ARG A 35 10.38 -3.06 -11.02
N TYR A 36 10.77 -1.79 -11.05
CA TYR A 36 10.55 -0.88 -9.94
C TYR A 36 9.08 -0.49 -9.80
N ALA A 37 8.45 -0.07 -10.90
CA ALA A 37 7.02 0.30 -10.92
C ALA A 37 6.14 -0.89 -10.49
N ARG A 38 6.47 -2.10 -10.95
CA ARG A 38 5.76 -3.33 -10.59
C ARG A 38 5.85 -3.64 -9.09
N HIS A 39 7.02 -3.46 -8.47
CA HIS A 39 7.19 -3.63 -7.03
C HIS A 39 6.25 -2.71 -6.24
N TRP A 40 6.24 -1.42 -6.59
CA TRP A 40 5.38 -0.43 -5.96
C TRP A 40 3.89 -0.65 -6.23
N ALA A 41 3.55 -1.17 -7.41
CA ALA A 41 2.19 -1.57 -7.74
C ALA A 41 1.67 -2.71 -6.86
N TYR A 42 2.46 -3.77 -6.65
CA TYR A 42 2.09 -4.85 -5.73
C TYR A 42 1.93 -4.36 -4.29
N LEU A 43 2.84 -3.51 -3.82
CA LEU A 43 2.76 -2.88 -2.50
C LEU A 43 1.49 -2.04 -2.33
N SER A 44 1.17 -1.20 -3.31
CA SER A 44 -0.05 -0.37 -3.30
C SER A 44 -1.31 -1.24 -3.29
N VAL A 45 -1.43 -2.20 -4.21
CA VAL A 45 -2.61 -3.09 -4.27
C VAL A 45 -2.78 -3.85 -2.96
N SER A 46 -1.69 -4.43 -2.43
CA SER A 46 -1.73 -5.18 -1.16
C SER A 46 -2.13 -4.28 0.01
N PHE A 47 -1.57 -3.07 0.08
CA PHE A 47 -1.89 -2.09 1.11
C PHE A 47 -3.39 -1.72 1.08
N PHE A 48 -3.94 -1.42 -0.09
CA PHE A 48 -5.35 -1.06 -0.21
C PHE A 48 -6.30 -2.23 0.03
N VAL A 49 -5.93 -3.45 -0.36
CA VAL A 49 -6.70 -4.66 -0.01
C VAL A 49 -6.77 -4.84 1.50
N VAL A 50 -5.63 -4.70 2.21
CA VAL A 50 -5.60 -4.78 3.68
C VAL A 50 -6.42 -3.65 4.30
N ALA A 51 -6.34 -2.42 3.77
CA ALA A 51 -7.11 -1.29 4.26
C ALA A 51 -8.63 -1.51 4.10
N ILE A 52 -9.07 -2.10 2.98
CA ILE A 52 -10.48 -2.45 2.73
C ILE A 52 -10.94 -3.55 3.69
N ILE A 53 -10.15 -4.60 3.89
CA ILE A 53 -10.51 -5.66 4.85
C ILE A 53 -10.61 -5.08 6.27
N ALA A 54 -9.65 -4.24 6.67
CA ALA A 54 -9.66 -3.60 7.98
C ALA A 54 -10.88 -2.70 8.17
N SER A 55 -11.29 -1.95 7.14
CA SER A 55 -12.46 -1.08 7.21
C SER A 55 -13.77 -1.88 7.29
N ILE A 56 -13.89 -3.01 6.58
CA ILE A 56 -15.04 -3.92 6.68
C ILE A 56 -15.13 -4.52 8.10
N VAL A 57 -14.01 -5.00 8.65
CA VAL A 57 -13.98 -5.54 10.02
C VAL A 57 -14.36 -4.47 11.04
N ALA A 58 -13.81 -3.26 10.91
CA ALA A 58 -14.15 -2.14 11.79
C ALA A 58 -15.64 -1.77 11.70
N TYR A 59 -16.22 -1.80 10.50
CA TYR A 59 -17.64 -1.56 10.28
C TYR A 59 -18.51 -2.64 10.95
N ILE A 60 -18.16 -3.92 10.83
CA ILE A 60 -18.91 -5.01 11.49
C ILE A 60 -18.85 -4.88 13.01
N LEU A 61 -17.68 -4.53 13.56
CA LEU A 61 -17.50 -4.35 15.01
C LEU A 61 -18.28 -3.14 15.54
N SER A 62 -18.49 -2.09 14.75
CA SER A 62 -19.25 -0.91 15.17
C SER A 62 -20.75 -1.16 15.31
N LEU A 63 -21.28 -2.22 14.68
CA LEU A 63 -22.67 -2.65 14.83
C LEU A 63 -22.98 -3.19 16.23
N ILE A 64 -21.97 -3.49 17.04
CA ILE A 64 -22.12 -3.97 18.42
C ILE A 64 -22.15 -2.75 19.36
N PRO A 65 -23.30 -2.39 19.96
CA PRO A 65 -23.46 -1.11 20.69
C PRO A 65 -22.52 -0.95 21.88
N PHE A 66 -22.11 -2.06 22.50
CA PHE A 66 -21.29 -2.09 23.72
C PHE A 66 -19.79 -1.85 23.47
N ILE A 67 -19.31 -2.03 22.23
CA ILE A 67 -17.88 -1.91 21.86
C ILE A 67 -17.55 -0.53 21.26
N ASN A 68 -18.56 0.31 21.05
CA ASN A 68 -18.48 1.48 20.17
C ASN A 68 -17.36 2.48 20.55
N ILE A 69 -17.17 2.79 21.83
CA ILE A 69 -16.16 3.77 22.27
C ILE A 69 -14.71 3.25 22.08
N LEU A 70 -14.46 1.99 22.43
CA LEU A 70 -13.16 1.34 22.24
C LEU A 70 -12.87 1.11 20.75
N GLY A 71 -13.90 0.73 19.98
CA GLY A 71 -13.82 0.58 18.53
C GLY A 71 -13.49 1.89 17.81
N LEU A 72 -14.07 3.02 18.23
CA LEU A 72 -13.77 4.34 17.68
C LEU A 72 -12.32 4.76 17.94
N ALA A 73 -11.82 4.59 19.16
CA ALA A 73 -10.45 4.96 19.51
C ALA A 73 -9.41 4.11 18.74
N LEU A 74 -9.62 2.79 18.69
CA LEU A 74 -8.75 1.87 17.93
C LEU A 74 -8.85 2.11 16.42
N GLY A 75 -10.04 2.36 15.90
CA GLY A 75 -10.28 2.68 14.49
C GLY A 75 -9.59 3.98 14.06
N ALA A 76 -9.66 5.02 14.90
CA ALA A 76 -8.95 6.27 14.66
C ALA A 76 -7.43 6.06 14.63
N LEU A 77 -6.88 5.31 15.59
CA LEU A 77 -5.44 5.00 15.64
C LEU A 77 -4.99 4.21 14.40
N PHE A 78 -5.76 3.19 14.00
CA PHE A 78 -5.48 2.42 12.78
C PHE A 78 -5.58 3.28 11.52
N GLY A 79 -6.56 4.17 11.44
CA GLY A 79 -6.72 5.09 10.31
C GLY A 79 -5.53 6.03 10.16
N VAL A 80 -5.02 6.57 11.27
CA VAL A 80 -3.79 7.38 11.28
C VAL A 80 -2.59 6.55 10.81
N LEU A 81 -2.44 5.32 11.30
CA LEU A 81 -1.35 4.44 10.90
C LEU A 81 -1.38 4.13 9.39
N LEU A 82 -2.56 3.82 8.85
CA LEU A 82 -2.76 3.61 7.42
C LEU A 82 -2.42 4.87 6.62
N LEU A 83 -2.86 6.04 7.07
CA LEU A 83 -2.57 7.32 6.42
C LEU A 83 -1.06 7.57 6.38
N VAL A 84 -0.34 7.32 7.49
CA VAL A 84 1.12 7.46 7.55
C VAL A 84 1.78 6.50 6.55
N VAL A 85 1.39 5.23 6.51
CA VAL A 85 1.96 4.25 5.57
C VAL A 85 1.66 4.63 4.12
N TRP A 86 0.47 5.17 3.84
CA TRP A 86 0.09 5.63 2.52
C TRP A 86 0.95 6.81 2.05
N ILE A 87 1.15 7.82 2.90
CA ILE A 87 2.06 8.94 2.61
C ILE A 87 3.49 8.43 2.40
N LEU A 88 3.97 7.54 3.26
CA LEU A 88 5.30 6.94 3.10
C LEU A 88 5.43 6.17 1.79
N GLY A 89 4.40 5.44 1.36
CA GLY A 89 4.34 4.76 0.08
C GLY A 89 4.50 5.72 -1.10
N ILE A 90 3.75 6.84 -1.07
CA ILE A 90 3.86 7.91 -2.07
C ILE A 90 5.28 8.48 -2.11
N LEU A 91 5.81 8.94 -0.96
CA LEU A 91 7.11 9.60 -0.89
C LEU A 91 8.25 8.65 -1.29
N LYS A 92 8.26 7.43 -0.73
CA LYS A 92 9.29 6.44 -1.00
C LYS A 92 9.25 5.92 -2.43
N SER A 93 8.08 5.89 -3.09
CA SER A 93 7.99 5.52 -4.50
C SER A 93 8.82 6.44 -5.41
N LEU A 94 9.06 7.69 -4.99
CA LEU A 94 9.88 8.66 -5.71
C LEU A 94 11.39 8.53 -5.42
N GLU A 95 11.78 7.86 -4.32
CA GLU A 95 13.15 7.86 -3.79
C GLU A 95 14.13 6.92 -4.50
N ASN A 96 13.77 6.21 -5.59
CA ASN A 96 14.68 5.27 -6.28
C ASN A 96 15.19 4.11 -5.39
N VAL A 97 14.58 3.91 -4.22
CA VAL A 97 14.95 2.87 -3.27
C VAL A 97 13.81 1.87 -3.21
N TYR A 98 14.14 0.58 -3.34
CA TYR A 98 13.20 -0.49 -3.06
C TYR A 98 12.91 -0.51 -1.56
N TRP A 99 11.91 0.24 -1.13
CA TRP A 99 11.46 0.15 0.25
C TRP A 99 10.66 -1.15 0.40
N THR A 100 11.18 -2.02 1.26
CA THR A 100 10.47 -3.19 1.76
C THR A 100 10.26 -2.93 3.24
N PRO A 101 9.05 -2.53 3.67
CA PRO A 101 8.77 -2.39 5.10
C PRO A 101 9.08 -3.72 5.79
N PRO A 102 9.88 -3.73 6.87
CA PRO A 102 10.37 -4.96 7.49
C PRO A 102 9.24 -5.90 7.93
N ILE A 103 8.08 -5.35 8.30
CA ILE A 103 6.88 -6.11 8.68
C ILE A 103 6.38 -6.98 7.52
N ILE A 104 6.43 -6.48 6.28
CA ILE A 104 5.98 -7.21 5.08
C ILE A 104 7.00 -8.28 4.67
N TYR A 105 8.30 -7.99 4.83
CA TYR A 105 9.37 -8.93 4.49
C TYR A 105 9.50 -10.08 5.51
N ASP A 106 9.33 -9.81 6.80
CA ASP A 106 9.27 -10.85 7.83
C ASP A 106 8.00 -11.71 7.70
N LEU A 107 6.87 -11.15 7.26
CA LEU A 107 5.68 -11.92 6.92
C LEU A 107 5.90 -12.83 5.69
N ALA A 108 6.52 -12.33 4.63
CA ALA A 108 6.87 -13.14 3.46
C ALA A 108 7.82 -14.30 3.83
N ARG A 109 8.85 -14.00 4.63
CA ARG A 109 9.81 -15.00 5.11
C ARG A 109 9.21 -16.03 6.07
N ARG A 110 8.24 -15.63 6.90
CA ARG A 110 7.49 -16.54 7.79
C ARG A 110 6.46 -17.39 7.05
N LEU A 111 6.00 -16.95 5.88
CA LEU A 111 5.07 -17.68 5.02
C LEU A 111 5.76 -18.57 3.97
N GLY A 112 7.10 -18.58 3.94
CA GLY A 112 7.88 -19.48 3.08
C GLY A 112 8.01 -19.04 1.62
N LEU A 113 7.92 -17.72 1.36
CA LEU A 113 8.17 -17.11 0.06
C LEU A 113 9.55 -16.42 0.01
#